data_AF-A0A7Y8LB27-F1
#
_entry.id   AF-A0A7Y8LB27-F1
#
_cell.length_a   1.000
_cell.length_b   1.000
_cell.length_c   1.000
_cell.angle_alpha   90.00
_cell.angle_beta   90.00
_cell.angle_gamma   90.00
#
_symmetry.space_group_name_H-M   'P 1'
#
loop_
_entity.id
_entity.type
_entity.pdbx_description
1 polymer ?
#
loop_
_entity_poly.entity_id
_entity_poly.type
_entity_poly.pdbx_seq_one_letter_code
_entity_poly.pdbx_strand_id
1 'polypeptide(L)' 'KILNQDGVLILSGILIKYKDKIINKFSSLKVVDEIIDNEWLTIALKKVN' A
#
# COMPACT_ATOMS: atom_id res chain seq x y z
N LYS A 1 7.22 -2.05 -14.28
CA LYS A 1 5.80 -2.33 -14.55
C LYS A 1 5.51 -3.78 -14.14
N ILE A 2 5.08 -4.03 -12.90
CA ILE A 2 4.89 -5.41 -12.36
C ILE A 2 3.39 -5.73 -12.16
N LEU A 3 2.53 -4.72 -11.96
CA LEU A 3 1.09 -4.91 -11.76
C LEU A 3 0.31 -4.89 -13.08
N ASN A 4 -0.48 -5.95 -13.27
CA ASN A 4 -1.53 -6.03 -14.29
C ASN A 4 -2.61 -4.97 -14.06
N GLN A 5 -3.48 -4.76 -15.06
CA GLN A 5 -4.68 -3.95 -14.89
C GLN A 5 -5.53 -4.55 -13.75
N ASP A 6 -6.07 -3.67 -12.91
CA ASP A 6 -6.81 -4.03 -11.68
C ASP A 6 -6.01 -4.84 -10.64
N GLY A 7 -4.70 -5.00 -10.82
CA GLY A 7 -3.84 -5.70 -9.87
C GLY A 7 -3.79 -5.01 -8.51
N VAL A 8 -3.77 -5.84 -7.46
CA VAL A 8 -3.62 -5.40 -6.07
C VAL A 8 -2.21 -5.71 -5.58
N LEU A 9 -1.56 -4.71 -5.00
CA LEU A 9 -0.31 -4.80 -4.29
C LEU A 9 -0.61 -4.79 -2.79
N ILE A 10 -0.20 -5.84 -2.10
CA ILE A 10 -0.30 -5.94 -0.65
C ILE A 10 1.10 -5.77 -0.08
N LEU A 11 1.28 -4.82 0.82
CA LEU A 11 2.51 -4.61 1.58
C LEU A 11 2.18 -4.79 3.06
N SER A 12 2.90 -5.68 3.75
CA SER A 12 2.73 -5.97 5.17
C SER A 12 4.06 -5.88 5.90
N GLY A 13 4.02 -5.90 7.23
CA GLY A 13 5.22 -5.81 8.07
C GLY A 13 5.91 -4.44 7.98
N ILE A 14 5.13 -3.38 7.82
CA ILE A 14 5.64 -2.01 7.75
C ILE A 14 5.51 -1.38 9.13
N LEU A 15 6.55 -0.70 9.64
CA LEU A 15 6.35 0.18 10.79
C LEU A 15 5.52 1.40 10.39
N ILE A 16 4.44 1.70 11.13
CA ILE A 16 3.46 2.75 10.81
C ILE A 16 4.09 4.13 10.55
N LYS A 17 5.21 4.44 11.20
CA LYS A 17 5.99 5.68 10.98
C LYS A 17 6.48 5.87 9.54
N TYR A 18 6.50 4.81 8.72
CA TYR A 18 6.88 4.86 7.31
C TYR A 18 5.70 4.93 6.35
N LYS A 19 4.46 5.03 6.86
CA LYS A 19 3.23 5.08 6.04
C LYS A 19 3.33 6.14 4.93
N ASP A 20 3.64 7.38 5.29
CA ASP A 20 3.69 8.49 4.33
C ASP A 20 4.74 8.26 3.23
N LYS A 21 5.89 7.71 3.60
CA LYS A 21 6.95 7.35 2.64
C LYS A 21 6.46 6.31 1.63
N ILE A 22 5.67 5.34 2.06
CA ILE A 22 5.11 4.29 1.20
C ILE A 22 4.02 4.85 0.31
N ILE A 23 3.07 5.62 0.87
CA ILE A 23 2.02 6.26 0.10
C ILE A 23 2.63 7.14 -1.00
N ASN A 24 3.65 7.94 -0.68
CA ASN A 24 4.33 8.79 -1.66
C ASN A 24 5.05 7.97 -2.74
N LYS A 25 5.67 6.84 -2.38
CA LYS A 25 6.34 5.94 -3.34
C LYS A 25 5.37 5.26 -4.30
N PHE A 26 4.15 4.97 -3.84
CA PHE A 26 3.10 4.30 -4.61
C PHE A 26 1.93 5.24 -4.94
N SER A 27 2.20 6.54 -5.09
CA SER A 27 1.19 7.58 -5.33
C SER A 27 0.37 7.39 -6.62
N SER A 28 0.85 6.58 -7.55
CA SER A 28 0.12 6.17 -8.75
C SER A 28 -0.88 5.03 -8.53
N LEU A 29 -0.92 4.44 -7.32
CA LEU A 29 -1.86 3.40 -6.92
C LEU A 29 -2.85 3.97 -5.90
N LYS A 30 -4.08 3.46 -5.90
CA LYS A 30 -5.10 3.84 -4.94
C LYS A 30 -5.01 2.94 -3.71
N VAL A 31 -4.98 3.53 -2.51
CA VAL A 31 -5.17 2.76 -1.27
C VAL A 31 -6.59 2.22 -1.24
N VAL A 32 -6.72 0.90 -1.12
CA VAL A 32 -8.02 0.22 -1.04
C VAL A 32 -8.31 -0.33 0.34
N ASP A 33 -7.29 -0.63 1.13
CA ASP A 33 -7.43 -1.07 2.52
C ASP A 33 -6.18 -0.77 3.34
N GLU A 34 -6.35 -0.61 4.66
CA GLU A 34 -5.26 -0.54 5.62
C GLU A 34 -5.63 -1.26 6.92
N ILE A 35 -4.66 -1.99 7.46
CA ILE A 35 -4.78 -2.68 8.75
C ILE A 35 -3.60 -2.25 9.61
N ILE A 36 -3.90 -1.76 10.81
CA ILE A 36 -2.90 -1.38 11.80
C ILE A 36 -3.04 -2.33 12.98
N ASP A 37 -1.94 -3.01 13.31
CA ASP A 37 -1.80 -3.83 14.50
C ASP A 37 -0.59 -3.34 15.29
N ASN A 38 -0.85 -2.65 16.40
CA ASN A 38 0.16 -1.96 17.21
C ASN A 38 1.00 -0.99 16.36
N GLU A 39 2.28 -1.28 16.17
CA GLU A 39 3.20 -0.49 15.35
C GLU A 39 3.28 -0.94 13.90
N TRP A 40 2.61 -2.04 13.55
CA TRP A 40 2.67 -2.66 12.24
C TRP A 40 1.49 -2.24 11.36
N LEU A 41 1.81 -1.89 10.11
CA LEU A 41 0.90 -1.52 9.05
C LEU A 41 0.92 -2.61 7.97
N THR A 42 -0.26 -3.01 7.54
CA THR A 42 -0.51 -3.66 6.26
C THR A 42 -1.34 -2.72 5.40
N ILE A 43 -0.96 -2.53 4.13
CA ILE A 43 -1.66 -1.67 3.18
C ILE A 43 -1.90 -2.42 1.87
N ALA A 44 -3.13 -2.35 1.38
CA ALA A 44 -3.51 -2.84 0.06
C ALA A 44 -3.67 -1.65 -0.90
N LEU A 45 -3.01 -1.73 -2.04
CA LEU A 45 -2.94 -0.70 -3.07
C LEU A 45 -3.41 -1.29 -4.40
N LYS A 46 -4.38 -0.67 -5.07
CA LYS A 46 -4.88 -1.12 -6.37
C LYS A 46 -4.39 -0.20 -7.48
N LYS A 47 -3.94 -0.79 -8.58
CA LYS A 47 -3.71 -0.04 -9.81
C LYS A 47 -5.06 0.35 -10.41
N VAL A 48 -5.38 1.64 -10.35
CA VAL A 48 -6.55 2.21 -11.02
C VAL A 48 -6.04 2.78 -12.34
N ASN A 49 -6.64 2.33 -13.45
CA ASN A 49 -6.39 2.90 -14.77
C ASN A 49 -7.07 4.26 -14.89
#